data_AF-A0A8H8DNU8-F1
#
_entry.id   AF-A0A8H8DNU8-F1
#
_cell.length_a   1.000
_cell.length_b   1.000
_cell.length_c   1.000
_cell.angle_alpha   90.00
_cell.angle_beta   90.00
_cell.angle_gamma   90.00
#
_symmetry.space_group_name_H-M   'P 1'
#
loop_
_entity.id
_entity.type
_entity.pdbx_description
1 polymer ?
#
loop_
_entity_poly.entity_id
_entity_poly.type
_entity_poly.pdbx_seq_one_letter_code
_entity_poly.pdbx_strand_id
1 'polypeptide(L)'
;MSRIEINPLLRKLKLVLKNKWPQYQTIITSFISGKMNREEFDLQINSIFEKKYFYLHNELLLGIYTNAIYDLPPEKSYVFEWNKRINEYEQIEINNQKKELKSEIMSLHYLDRTRIKSIKKNSLDKLPELPSILFENRVAKLPKIPFCKDKIYTANYVNDIQRGYHVPLSCDSMEMPDIDSLRERSLAIALESGLIGGLREGVPEIVLAGLEHHLKNVLAITIAKVRFQISNESVQTENLDNIISFNQNKYKKKRVIKKYPSLTVEELGLAFQLAPFSLVEAPPPITRIWATTLTNNRTYQDNKVEETILSIMKKNPKCKERYELALILDELLANV
;
A
#
# COMPACT_ATOMS: atom_id res chain seq x y z
N MET A 1 -32.91 -3.79 39.12
CA MET A 1 -33.74 -2.62 38.79
C MET A 1 -33.69 -2.42 37.29
N SER A 2 -34.83 -2.31 36.63
CA SER A 2 -34.91 -2.03 35.19
C SER A 2 -34.51 -0.58 34.90
N ARG A 3 -33.92 -0.33 33.72
CA ARG A 3 -33.66 1.04 33.23
C ARG A 3 -34.96 1.83 33.18
N ILE A 4 -34.90 3.11 33.53
CA ILE A 4 -36.08 3.99 33.51
C ILE A 4 -36.33 4.45 32.07
N GLU A 5 -37.55 4.27 31.58
CA GLU A 5 -37.94 4.80 30.27
C GLU A 5 -38.09 6.33 30.32
N ILE A 6 -37.21 7.06 29.64
CA ILE A 6 -37.22 8.53 29.65
C ILE A 6 -38.31 9.11 28.72
N ASN A 7 -38.73 8.35 27.70
CA ASN A 7 -39.72 8.77 26.69
C ASN A 7 -41.06 9.28 27.28
N PRO A 8 -41.72 8.59 28.22
CA PRO A 8 -42.96 9.11 28.82
C PRO A 8 -42.74 10.39 29.62
N LEU A 9 -41.62 10.53 30.33
CA LEU A 9 -41.28 11.73 31.09
C LEU A 9 -41.05 12.93 30.17
N LEU A 10 -40.33 12.70 29.07
CA LEU A 10 -40.06 13.72 28.06
C LEU A 10 -41.35 14.19 27.36
N ARG A 11 -42.28 13.27 27.05
CA ARG A 11 -43.60 13.63 26.49
C ARG A 11 -44.40 14.51 27.45
N LYS A 12 -44.44 14.16 28.74
CA LYS A 12 -45.11 14.98 29.78
C LYS A 12 -44.51 16.38 29.84
N LEU A 13 -43.18 16.49 29.82
CA LEU A 13 -42.48 17.77 29.90
C LEU A 13 -42.68 18.63 28.63
N LYS A 14 -42.67 18.00 27.45
CA LYS A 14 -42.95 18.67 26.16
C LYS A 14 -44.37 19.23 26.10
N LEU A 15 -45.36 18.51 26.63
CA LEU A 15 -46.76 18.98 26.71
C LEU A 15 -46.91 20.20 27.62
N VAL A 16 -46.13 20.28 28.70
CA VAL A 16 -46.15 21.40 29.64
C VAL A 16 -45.45 22.63 29.06
N LEU A 17 -44.26 22.46 28.47
CA LEU A 17 -43.46 23.60 28.00
C LEU A 17 -43.90 24.17 26.64
N LYS A 18 -44.53 23.36 25.77
CA LYS A 18 -44.98 23.71 24.41
C LYS A 18 -43.95 24.59 23.66
N ASN A 19 -44.14 25.91 23.69
CA ASN A 19 -43.34 26.90 22.97
C ASN A 19 -41.94 27.13 23.57
N LYS A 20 -41.77 26.94 24.88
CA LYS A 20 -40.48 27.10 25.60
C LYS A 20 -39.61 25.83 25.56
N TRP A 21 -40.11 24.75 24.94
CA TRP A 21 -39.41 23.47 24.85
C TRP A 21 -38.01 23.58 24.19
N PRO A 22 -37.83 24.29 23.04
CA PRO A 22 -36.52 24.39 22.41
C PRO A 22 -35.50 25.13 23.29
N GLN A 23 -35.93 26.19 23.98
CA GLN A 23 -35.08 26.95 24.90
C GLN A 23 -34.60 26.07 26.06
N TYR A 24 -35.51 25.29 26.65
CA TYR A 24 -35.18 24.32 27.68
C TYR A 24 -34.16 23.27 27.21
N GLN A 25 -34.32 22.73 25.99
CA GLN A 25 -33.37 21.79 25.42
C GLN A 25 -31.97 22.40 25.29
N THR A 26 -31.87 23.64 24.80
CA THR A 26 -30.59 24.34 24.69
C THR A 26 -29.92 24.54 26.04
N ILE A 27 -30.69 24.92 27.07
CA ILE A 27 -30.19 25.18 28.42
C ILE A 27 -29.69 23.90 29.09
N ILE A 28 -30.49 22.83 29.05
CA ILE A 28 -30.07 21.53 29.59
C ILE A 28 -28.84 20.98 28.84
N THR A 29 -28.82 21.08 27.52
CA THR A 29 -27.68 20.59 26.74
C THR A 29 -26.42 21.40 27.05
N SER A 30 -26.55 22.72 27.22
CA SER A 30 -25.43 23.60 27.60
C SER A 30 -24.91 23.29 29.00
N PHE A 31 -25.81 22.97 29.95
CA PHE A 31 -25.44 22.56 31.30
C PHE A 31 -24.76 21.19 31.33
N ILE A 32 -25.33 20.17 30.68
CA ILE A 32 -24.74 18.81 30.62
C ILE A 32 -23.40 18.82 29.86
N SER A 33 -23.26 19.66 28.83
CA SER A 33 -21.99 19.82 28.10
C SER A 33 -20.95 20.69 28.84
N GLY A 34 -21.26 21.21 30.03
CA GLY A 34 -20.33 21.99 30.86
C GLY A 34 -20.08 23.41 30.40
N LYS A 35 -20.93 23.97 29.52
CA LYS A 35 -20.79 25.35 28.99
C LYS A 35 -21.38 26.42 29.90
N MET A 36 -22.08 26.03 30.97
CA MET A 36 -22.83 26.95 31.82
C MET A 36 -22.64 26.57 33.30
N ASN A 37 -22.53 27.58 34.17
CA ASN A 37 -22.38 27.36 35.61
C ASN A 37 -23.73 27.01 36.27
N ARG A 38 -23.70 26.43 37.48
CA ARG A 38 -24.90 26.07 38.24
C ARG A 38 -25.80 27.27 38.54
N GLU A 39 -25.20 28.40 38.92
CA GLU A 39 -25.94 29.63 39.24
C GLU A 39 -26.68 30.20 38.02
N GLU A 40 -26.01 30.19 36.86
CA GLU A 40 -26.59 30.62 35.59
C GLU A 40 -27.71 29.67 35.13
N PHE A 41 -27.52 28.37 35.33
CA PHE A 41 -28.53 27.36 35.07
C PHE A 41 -29.79 27.58 35.91
N ASP A 42 -29.64 27.78 37.21
CA ASP A 42 -30.77 27.99 38.12
C ASP A 42 -31.54 29.27 37.74
N LEU A 43 -30.86 30.35 37.37
CA LEU A 43 -31.50 31.59 36.89
C LEU A 43 -32.30 31.36 35.59
N GLN A 44 -31.72 30.67 34.62
CA GLN A 44 -32.36 30.42 33.31
C GLN A 44 -33.54 29.44 33.42
N ILE A 45 -33.41 28.40 34.25
CA ILE A 45 -34.49 27.44 34.50
C ILE A 45 -35.64 28.11 35.26
N ASN A 46 -35.35 28.94 36.25
CA ASN A 46 -36.37 29.71 36.97
C ASN A 46 -37.14 30.69 36.06
N SER A 47 -36.55 31.15 34.97
CA SER A 47 -37.23 31.98 33.97
C SER A 47 -38.17 31.19 33.04
N ILE A 48 -37.93 29.89 32.86
CA ILE A 48 -38.68 29.05 31.92
C ILE A 48 -39.78 28.26 32.64
N PHE A 49 -39.49 27.74 33.83
CA PHE A 49 -40.40 26.91 34.60
C PHE A 49 -41.20 27.67 35.64
N GLU A 50 -42.47 27.32 35.75
CA GLU A 50 -43.27 27.64 36.93
C GLU A 50 -42.95 26.66 38.07
N LYS A 51 -43.04 27.14 39.32
CA LYS A 51 -42.76 26.37 40.55
C LYS A 51 -43.48 25.00 40.60
N LYS A 52 -44.62 24.87 39.92
CA LYS A 52 -45.44 23.65 39.85
C LYS A 52 -44.81 22.51 39.02
N TYR A 53 -43.89 22.79 38.10
CA TYR A 53 -43.37 21.81 37.15
C TYR A 53 -41.91 21.41 37.38
N PHE A 54 -41.27 21.91 38.44
CA PHE A 54 -39.90 21.53 38.81
C PHE A 54 -39.76 20.04 39.11
N TYR A 55 -40.80 19.41 39.65
CA TYR A 55 -40.75 17.97 39.92
C TYR A 55 -40.52 17.15 38.64
N LEU A 56 -41.10 17.55 37.50
CA LEU A 56 -40.91 16.86 36.21
C LEU A 56 -39.48 17.04 35.66
N HIS A 57 -38.90 18.23 35.87
CA HIS A 57 -37.51 18.50 35.53
C HIS A 57 -36.56 17.64 36.37
N ASN A 58 -36.77 17.61 37.69
CA ASN A 58 -35.98 16.83 38.63
C ASN A 58 -36.12 15.32 38.37
N GLU A 59 -37.33 14.86 38.06
CA GLU A 59 -37.60 13.46 37.69
C GLU A 59 -36.88 13.07 36.39
N LEU A 60 -36.85 13.97 35.40
CA LEU A 60 -36.12 13.75 34.14
C LEU A 60 -34.61 13.71 34.36
N LEU A 61 -34.04 14.66 35.12
CA LEU A 61 -32.60 14.66 35.42
C LEU A 61 -32.20 13.44 36.23
N LEU A 62 -33.01 13.06 37.22
CA LEU A 62 -32.79 11.85 38.01
C LEU A 62 -32.85 10.61 37.12
N GLY A 63 -33.81 10.51 36.19
CA GLY A 63 -33.90 9.42 35.23
C GLY A 63 -32.68 9.30 34.32
N ILE A 64 -32.15 10.44 33.85
CA ILE A 64 -30.90 10.49 33.06
C ILE A 64 -29.71 10.03 33.92
N TYR A 65 -29.59 10.56 35.13
CA TYR A 65 -28.51 10.23 36.07
C TYR A 65 -28.52 8.74 36.43
N THR A 66 -29.68 8.18 36.79
CA THR A 66 -29.81 6.75 37.10
C THR A 66 -29.44 5.88 35.90
N ASN A 67 -29.85 6.28 34.68
CA ASN A 67 -29.53 5.53 33.47
C ASN A 67 -28.05 5.65 33.06
N ALA A 68 -27.36 6.73 33.45
CA ALA A 68 -25.93 6.90 33.22
C ALA A 68 -25.06 6.02 34.12
N ILE A 69 -25.58 5.61 35.29
CA ILE A 69 -24.87 4.73 36.24
C ILE A 69 -24.94 3.25 35.81
N TYR A 70 -25.90 2.85 34.97
CA TYR A 70 -26.06 1.46 34.52
C TYR A 70 -25.23 1.12 33.27
N ASP A 71 -24.74 -0.14 33.20
CA ASP A 71 -23.93 -0.71 32.11
C ASP A 71 -24.54 -0.62 30.71
N LEU A 72 -23.68 -0.60 29.68
CA LEU A 72 -23.90 -0.43 28.23
C LEU A 72 -25.37 -0.52 27.73
N PRO A 73 -25.90 0.50 27.02
CA PRO A 73 -27.28 0.49 26.56
C PRO A 73 -27.58 -0.70 25.62
N PRO A 74 -28.75 -1.34 25.74
CA PRO A 74 -29.15 -2.40 24.82
C PRO A 74 -29.25 -1.87 23.39
N GLU A 75 -28.84 -2.67 22.40
CA GLU A 75 -28.76 -2.32 20.96
C GLU A 75 -30.05 -1.76 20.35
N LYS A 76 -31.20 -1.93 21.03
CA LYS A 76 -32.52 -1.49 20.58
C LYS A 76 -33.12 -0.35 21.42
N SER A 77 -32.32 0.35 22.21
CA SER A 77 -32.80 1.55 22.91
C SER A 77 -32.96 2.66 21.87
N TYR A 78 -34.22 2.95 21.52
CA TYR A 78 -34.61 3.94 20.54
C TYR A 78 -33.77 5.21 20.65
N VAL A 79 -33.05 5.50 19.56
CA VAL A 79 -32.30 6.73 19.37
C VAL A 79 -33.23 7.92 19.63
N PHE A 80 -32.87 8.70 20.63
CA PHE A 80 -33.56 9.90 21.08
C PHE A 80 -33.85 10.85 19.91
N GLU A 81 -35.13 11.22 19.73
CA GLU A 81 -35.64 12.24 18.79
C GLU A 81 -35.28 13.68 19.25
N TRP A 82 -34.06 13.91 19.72
CA TRP A 82 -33.65 15.25 20.17
C TRP A 82 -33.35 16.21 19.02
N ASN A 83 -33.02 15.70 17.83
CA ASN A 83 -32.56 16.52 16.70
C ASN A 83 -33.00 16.01 15.32
N LYS A 84 -34.16 15.37 15.17
CA LYS A 84 -34.65 15.06 13.81
C LYS A 84 -35.41 16.27 13.27
N ARG A 85 -34.73 17.10 12.47
CA ARG A 85 -35.42 17.95 11.49
C ARG A 85 -36.22 17.01 10.59
N ILE A 86 -37.53 17.05 10.72
CA ILE A 86 -38.44 16.27 9.87
C ILE A 86 -38.39 16.92 8.49
N ASN A 87 -37.61 16.32 7.57
CA ASN A 87 -37.76 16.60 6.16
C ASN A 87 -39.05 15.92 5.70
N GLU A 88 -40.11 16.71 5.60
CA GLU A 88 -41.50 16.27 5.39
C GLU A 88 -41.86 16.10 3.90
N TYR A 89 -40.88 16.03 3.00
CA TYR A 89 -41.10 15.86 1.57
C TYR A 89 -40.52 14.50 1.13
N GLU A 90 -41.29 13.72 0.35
CA GLU A 90 -40.96 12.43 -0.32
C GLU A 90 -41.58 11.11 0.22
N GLN A 91 -42.82 11.08 0.73
CA GLN A 91 -43.41 9.79 1.19
C GLN A 91 -44.55 9.17 0.37
N ILE A 92 -45.09 9.79 -0.67
CA ILE A 92 -46.42 9.33 -1.15
C ILE A 92 -46.39 8.41 -2.39
N GLU A 93 -45.38 8.45 -3.27
CA GLU A 93 -45.42 7.61 -4.51
C GLU A 93 -44.38 6.47 -4.60
N ILE A 94 -43.31 6.47 -3.81
CA ILE A 94 -42.21 5.48 -3.92
C ILE A 94 -42.56 4.11 -3.25
N ASN A 95 -43.71 4.00 -2.59
CA ASN A 95 -43.97 2.91 -1.64
C ASN A 95 -44.64 1.65 -2.20
N ASN A 96 -45.32 1.69 -3.36
CA ASN A 96 -45.96 0.48 -3.92
C ASN A 96 -44.94 -0.44 -4.58
N GLN A 97 -44.12 0.09 -5.48
CA GLN A 97 -43.05 -0.67 -6.14
C GLN A 97 -42.06 -1.26 -5.11
N LYS A 98 -41.69 -0.50 -4.08
CA LYS A 98 -40.82 -0.98 -3.01
C LYS A 98 -41.45 -2.12 -2.18
N LYS A 99 -42.76 -2.08 -1.97
CA LYS A 99 -43.51 -3.14 -1.27
C LYS A 99 -43.61 -4.39 -2.13
N GLU A 100 -43.92 -4.24 -3.41
CA GLU A 100 -43.98 -5.33 -4.40
C GLU A 100 -42.62 -6.02 -4.55
N LEU A 101 -41.56 -5.23 -4.75
CA LEU A 101 -40.18 -5.72 -4.79
C LEU A 101 -39.79 -6.42 -3.48
N LYS A 102 -40.21 -5.90 -2.33
CA LYS A 102 -39.94 -6.56 -1.04
C LYS A 102 -40.68 -7.89 -0.95
N SER A 103 -41.94 -7.99 -1.39
CA SER A 103 -42.67 -9.25 -1.40
C SER A 103 -42.04 -10.26 -2.36
N GLU A 104 -41.64 -9.82 -3.54
CA GLU A 104 -40.98 -10.64 -4.55
C GLU A 104 -39.62 -11.15 -4.05
N ILE A 105 -38.78 -10.26 -3.50
CA ILE A 105 -37.49 -10.65 -2.88
C ILE A 105 -37.71 -11.62 -1.71
N MET A 106 -38.76 -11.44 -0.92
CA MET A 106 -39.06 -12.33 0.20
C MET A 106 -39.59 -13.70 -0.25
N SER A 107 -40.19 -13.79 -1.44
CA SER A 107 -40.62 -15.04 -2.05
C SER A 107 -39.45 -15.88 -2.59
N LEU A 108 -38.28 -15.26 -2.83
CA LEU A 108 -37.08 -15.94 -3.26
C LEU A 108 -36.45 -16.81 -2.15
N HIS A 109 -35.69 -17.81 -2.59
CA HIS A 109 -34.93 -18.68 -1.69
C HIS A 109 -33.90 -17.88 -0.87
N TYR A 110 -33.55 -18.36 0.33
CA TYR A 110 -32.65 -17.63 1.22
C TYR A 110 -31.26 -17.37 0.60
N LEU A 111 -30.78 -18.28 -0.26
CA LEU A 111 -29.52 -18.13 -0.99
C LEU A 111 -29.54 -16.97 -2.00
N ASP A 112 -30.66 -16.75 -2.67
CA ASP A 112 -30.78 -15.64 -3.61
C ASP A 112 -30.93 -14.31 -2.88
N ARG A 113 -31.61 -14.31 -1.73
CA ARG A 113 -31.66 -13.14 -0.84
C ARG A 113 -30.28 -12.78 -0.29
N THR A 114 -29.42 -13.74 0.03
CA THR A 114 -28.04 -13.46 0.47
C THR A 114 -27.15 -12.97 -0.68
N ARG A 115 -27.32 -13.50 -1.90
CA ARG A 115 -26.67 -12.97 -3.12
C ARG A 115 -27.09 -11.52 -3.40
N ILE A 116 -28.38 -11.20 -3.32
CA ILE A 116 -28.87 -9.83 -3.53
C ILE A 116 -28.28 -8.86 -2.48
N LYS A 117 -28.16 -9.32 -1.21
CA LYS A 117 -27.53 -8.54 -0.14
C LYS A 117 -26.03 -8.30 -0.38
N SER A 118 -25.30 -9.27 -0.93
CA SER A 118 -23.85 -9.13 -1.14
C SER A 118 -23.50 -8.15 -2.26
N ILE A 119 -24.38 -7.96 -3.25
CA ILE A 119 -24.19 -6.97 -4.35
C ILE A 119 -23.99 -5.55 -3.79
N LYS A 120 -24.81 -5.14 -2.80
CA LYS A 120 -24.75 -3.78 -2.23
C LYS A 120 -23.60 -3.58 -1.25
N LYS A 121 -23.15 -4.64 -0.59
CA LYS A 121 -22.04 -4.57 0.38
C LYS A 121 -20.71 -4.23 -0.30
N ASN A 122 -20.51 -4.73 -1.51
CA ASN A 122 -19.26 -4.53 -2.26
C ASN A 122 -19.03 -3.07 -2.71
N SER A 123 -20.08 -2.23 -2.79
CA SER A 123 -19.97 -0.86 -3.29
C SER A 123 -20.02 0.22 -2.21
N LEU A 124 -20.65 -0.04 -1.05
CA LEU A 124 -20.76 0.94 0.03
C LEU A 124 -19.62 0.88 1.06
N ASP A 125 -19.09 -0.32 1.35
CA ASP A 125 -18.10 -0.50 2.43
C ASP A 125 -16.65 -0.43 1.92
N LYS A 126 -16.45 -0.49 0.60
CA LYS A 126 -15.13 -0.36 -0.01
C LYS A 126 -14.81 1.13 -0.19
N LEU A 127 -13.79 1.62 0.52
CA LEU A 127 -13.06 2.81 0.10
C LEU A 127 -12.79 2.70 -1.41
N PRO A 128 -12.94 3.77 -2.20
CA PRO A 128 -12.77 3.70 -3.64
C PRO A 128 -11.39 3.11 -3.96
N GLU A 129 -11.39 1.87 -4.45
CA GLU A 129 -10.18 1.22 -4.95
C GLU A 129 -9.64 2.12 -6.08
N LEU A 130 -8.34 2.41 -6.06
CA LEU A 130 -7.71 3.34 -6.99
C LEU A 130 -8.01 2.88 -8.44
N PRO A 131 -8.48 3.77 -9.31
CA PRO A 131 -9.17 3.37 -10.54
C PRO A 131 -8.26 2.74 -11.62
N SER A 132 -6.93 2.83 -11.49
CA SER A 132 -5.99 2.28 -12.47
C SER A 132 -4.59 2.02 -11.91
N ILE A 133 -3.91 1.01 -12.44
CA ILE A 133 -2.51 0.64 -12.12
C ILE A 133 -1.56 1.83 -12.36
N LEU A 134 -1.82 2.65 -13.38
CA LEU A 134 -1.02 3.86 -13.66
C LEU A 134 -1.10 4.88 -12.52
N PHE A 135 -2.28 5.04 -11.93
CA PHE A 135 -2.47 5.94 -10.80
C PHE A 135 -1.78 5.39 -9.54
N GLU A 136 -1.88 4.09 -9.29
CA GLU A 136 -1.19 3.42 -8.18
C GLU A 136 0.34 3.59 -8.27
N ASN A 137 0.92 3.35 -9.44
CA ASN A 137 2.34 3.57 -9.69
C ASN A 137 2.76 5.02 -9.48
N ARG A 138 1.93 5.97 -9.91
CA ARG A 138 2.19 7.41 -9.70
C ARG A 138 2.17 7.75 -8.21
N VAL A 139 1.19 7.26 -7.46
CA VAL A 139 1.08 7.49 -6.01
C VAL A 139 2.21 6.81 -5.23
N ALA A 140 2.69 5.66 -5.69
CA ALA A 140 3.82 4.96 -5.08
C ALA A 140 5.17 5.64 -5.35
N LYS A 141 5.34 6.30 -6.51
CA LYS A 141 6.59 6.98 -6.89
C LYS A 141 6.75 8.38 -6.27
N LEU A 142 5.65 9.05 -5.94
CA LEU A 142 5.70 10.40 -5.39
C LEU A 142 6.07 10.38 -3.90
N PRO A 143 6.99 11.25 -3.44
CA PRO A 143 7.29 11.38 -2.03
C PRO A 143 6.08 11.91 -1.27
N LYS A 144 5.76 11.29 -0.13
CA LYS A 144 4.59 11.62 0.69
C LYS A 144 5.04 12.38 1.93
N ILE A 145 4.40 13.51 2.21
CA ILE A 145 4.72 14.33 3.38
C ILE A 145 3.60 14.14 4.41
N PRO A 146 3.91 13.71 5.65
CA PRO A 146 2.89 13.54 6.67
C PRO A 146 2.35 14.91 7.11
N PHE A 147 1.05 15.11 6.94
CA PHE A 147 0.36 16.31 7.41
C PHE A 147 -0.40 15.99 8.70
N CYS A 148 0.03 16.57 9.82
CA CYS A 148 -0.76 16.58 11.04
C CYS A 148 -1.68 17.81 11.01
N LYS A 149 -2.95 17.65 11.40
CA LYS A 149 -3.90 18.78 11.49
C LYS A 149 -3.43 19.84 12.48
N ASP A 150 -2.61 19.44 13.44
CA ASP A 150 -1.91 20.30 14.38
C ASP A 150 -0.59 20.75 13.73
N LYS A 151 -0.59 21.98 13.19
CA LYS A 151 0.41 22.56 12.28
C LYS A 151 1.83 22.77 12.86
N ILE A 152 2.16 22.20 14.01
CA ILE A 152 3.33 22.62 14.80
C ILE A 152 4.64 21.96 14.32
N TYR A 153 4.59 20.84 13.59
CA TYR A 153 5.80 20.03 13.29
C TYR A 153 6.09 19.76 11.80
N THR A 154 5.25 20.22 10.87
CA THR A 154 5.31 19.79 9.46
C THR A 154 6.55 20.30 8.69
N ALA A 155 7.12 21.45 9.08
CA ALA A 155 8.24 22.05 8.35
C ALA A 155 9.55 21.25 8.45
N ASN A 156 9.81 20.57 9.58
CA ASN A 156 11.05 19.82 9.77
C ASN A 156 11.06 18.52 8.96
N TYR A 157 9.91 17.87 8.77
CA TYR A 157 9.82 16.58 8.07
C TYR A 157 10.17 16.67 6.58
N VAL A 158 9.89 17.80 5.93
CA VAL A 158 10.23 17.99 4.52
C VAL A 158 11.74 17.96 4.32
N ASN A 159 12.49 18.64 5.19
CA ASN A 159 13.95 18.66 5.13
C ASN A 159 14.55 17.28 5.44
N ASP A 160 13.95 16.54 6.37
CA ASP A 160 14.39 15.18 6.72
C ASP A 160 14.20 14.20 5.57
N ILE A 161 13.03 14.25 4.91
CA ILE A 161 12.74 13.44 3.72
C ILE A 161 13.72 13.81 2.60
N GLN A 162 13.94 15.11 2.36
CA GLN A 162 14.87 15.58 1.34
C GLN A 162 16.30 15.11 1.62
N ARG A 163 16.76 15.15 2.88
CA ARG A 163 18.08 14.62 3.27
C ARG A 163 18.21 13.15 2.92
N GLY A 164 17.22 12.33 3.26
CA GLY A 164 17.24 10.89 2.94
C GLY A 164 17.34 10.58 1.44
N TYR A 165 16.78 11.42 0.56
CA TYR A 165 16.91 11.29 -0.89
C TYR A 165 18.28 11.71 -1.43
N HIS A 166 18.98 12.61 -0.75
CA HIS A 166 20.34 13.04 -1.15
C HIS A 166 21.44 12.09 -0.68
N VAL A 167 21.13 11.13 0.20
CA VAL A 167 22.09 10.11 0.62
C VAL A 167 22.52 9.28 -0.60
N PRO A 168 23.84 9.11 -0.85
CA PRO A 168 24.32 8.31 -1.97
C PRO A 168 23.85 6.86 -1.85
N LEU A 169 23.45 6.27 -2.97
CA LEU A 169 23.05 4.87 -3.02
C LEU A 169 24.31 3.97 -3.01
N SER A 170 24.20 2.80 -2.38
CA SER A 170 25.29 1.81 -2.35
C SER A 170 25.72 1.32 -3.74
N CYS A 171 24.84 1.45 -4.74
CA CYS A 171 25.19 1.18 -6.14
C CYS A 171 26.20 2.18 -6.71
N ASP A 172 26.18 3.43 -6.22
CA ASP A 172 27.05 4.50 -6.70
C ASP A 172 28.36 4.53 -5.92
N SER A 173 28.31 4.28 -4.60
CA SER A 173 29.50 4.23 -3.74
C SER A 173 30.27 2.91 -3.83
N MET A 174 29.67 1.85 -4.38
CA MET A 174 30.25 0.50 -4.49
C MET A 174 30.65 -0.13 -3.15
N GLU A 175 30.11 0.37 -2.04
CA GLU A 175 30.37 -0.10 -0.67
C GLU A 175 29.08 -0.34 0.11
N MET A 176 29.19 -1.05 1.24
CA MET A 176 28.05 -1.21 2.15
C MET A 176 27.67 0.16 2.74
N PRO A 177 26.37 0.42 2.96
CA PRO A 177 25.95 1.67 3.56
C PRO A 177 26.48 1.80 4.99
N ASP A 178 26.95 2.98 5.35
CA ASP A 178 27.32 3.31 6.72
C ASP A 178 26.08 3.48 7.61
N ILE A 179 26.25 3.32 8.92
CA ILE A 179 25.20 3.43 9.95
C ILE A 179 24.49 4.79 9.82
N ASP A 180 25.24 5.86 9.58
CA ASP A 180 24.71 7.21 9.46
C ASP A 180 23.88 7.40 8.18
N SER A 181 24.40 6.92 7.05
CA SER A 181 23.68 6.93 5.76
C SER A 181 22.36 6.14 5.84
N LEU A 182 22.38 5.00 6.54
CA LEU A 182 21.22 4.14 6.72
C LEU A 182 20.21 4.74 7.68
N ARG A 183 20.66 5.48 8.70
CA ARG A 183 19.81 6.24 9.62
C ARG A 183 19.03 7.33 8.87
N GLU A 184 19.69 8.14 8.07
CA GLU A 184 19.05 9.23 7.32
C GLU A 184 18.01 8.70 6.32
N ARG A 185 18.34 7.62 5.60
CA ARG A 185 17.40 6.97 4.68
C ARG A 185 16.21 6.31 5.39
N SER A 186 16.46 5.56 6.46
CA SER A 186 15.39 4.86 7.19
C SER A 186 14.44 5.85 7.87
N LEU A 187 14.96 6.97 8.37
CA LEU A 187 14.16 8.06 8.90
C LEU A 187 13.27 8.68 7.81
N ALA A 188 13.83 8.98 6.63
CA ALA A 188 13.04 9.51 5.51
C ALA A 188 11.89 8.56 5.11
N ILE A 189 12.17 7.25 4.97
CA ILE A 189 11.14 6.24 4.64
C ILE A 189 10.05 6.17 5.74
N ALA A 190 10.44 6.25 7.02
CA ALA A 190 9.48 6.23 8.12
C ALA A 190 8.54 7.44 8.06
N LEU A 191 9.08 8.64 7.80
CA LEU A 191 8.29 9.85 7.63
C LEU A 191 7.37 9.77 6.41
N GLU A 192 7.85 9.28 5.26
CA GLU A 192 7.03 9.08 4.06
C GLU A 192 5.87 8.10 4.28
N SER A 193 6.10 7.11 5.15
CA SER A 193 5.09 6.13 5.56
C SER A 193 4.07 6.71 6.56
N GLY A 194 4.28 7.92 7.05
CA GLY A 194 3.41 8.59 8.03
C GLY A 194 3.79 8.35 9.49
N LEU A 195 4.95 7.77 9.77
CA LEU A 195 5.43 7.51 11.13
C LEU A 195 6.17 8.74 11.67
N ILE A 196 5.46 9.54 12.47
CA ILE A 196 5.93 10.83 12.99
C ILE A 196 6.91 10.67 14.17
N GLY A 197 6.95 9.48 14.80
CA GLY A 197 7.76 9.19 15.99
C GLY A 197 9.26 9.04 15.75
N GLY A 198 9.74 9.23 14.51
CA GLY A 198 11.15 9.12 14.15
C GLY A 198 11.69 7.68 14.25
N LEU A 199 13.02 7.57 14.17
CA LEU A 199 13.74 6.29 14.24
C LEU A 199 14.37 6.11 15.63
N ARG A 200 14.17 4.93 16.23
CA ARG A 200 14.86 4.56 17.47
C ARG A 200 16.35 4.29 17.24
N GLU A 201 17.18 4.62 18.21
CA GLU A 201 18.61 4.24 18.23
C GLU A 201 18.79 2.71 18.13
N GLY A 202 19.84 2.27 17.45
CA GLY A 202 20.16 0.85 17.23
C GLY A 202 19.41 0.16 16.07
N VAL A 203 18.34 0.76 15.51
CA VAL A 203 17.67 0.19 14.33
C VAL A 203 18.62 0.07 13.13
N PRO A 204 19.44 1.09 12.79
CA PRO A 204 20.36 0.97 11.66
C PRO A 204 21.38 -0.16 11.79
N GLU A 205 21.83 -0.46 13.02
CA GLU A 205 22.80 -1.52 13.30
C GLU A 205 22.20 -2.91 13.03
N ILE A 206 20.95 -3.13 13.42
CA ILE A 206 20.24 -4.39 13.18
C ILE A 206 20.01 -4.58 11.68
N VAL A 207 19.64 -3.53 10.97
CA VAL A 207 19.44 -3.59 9.51
C VAL A 207 20.76 -3.90 8.80
N LEU A 208 21.87 -3.27 9.21
CA LEU A 208 23.20 -3.54 8.68
C LEU A 208 23.59 -5.01 8.90
N ALA A 209 23.41 -5.53 10.12
CA ALA A 209 23.71 -6.92 10.45
C ALA A 209 22.86 -7.91 9.64
N GLY A 210 21.57 -7.61 9.45
CA GLY A 210 20.68 -8.41 8.61
C GLY A 210 21.10 -8.40 7.14
N LEU A 211 21.51 -7.25 6.61
CA LEU A 211 22.01 -7.09 5.24
C LEU A 211 23.30 -7.88 5.02
N GLU A 212 24.25 -7.81 5.96
CA GLU A 212 25.48 -8.61 5.88
C GLU A 212 25.19 -10.11 5.85
N HIS A 213 24.31 -10.58 6.75
CA HIS A 213 23.96 -11.99 6.81
C HIS A 213 23.27 -12.44 5.50
N HIS A 214 22.37 -11.61 4.98
CA HIS A 214 21.69 -11.88 3.72
C HIS A 214 22.67 -12.01 2.56
N LEU A 215 23.62 -11.08 2.40
CA LEU A 215 24.60 -11.11 1.32
C LEU A 215 25.58 -12.28 1.47
N LYS A 216 26.02 -12.60 2.69
CA LYS A 216 26.83 -13.80 2.99
C LYS A 216 26.09 -15.07 2.56
N ASN A 217 24.79 -15.18 2.85
CA ASN A 217 23.98 -16.32 2.45
C ASN A 217 23.80 -16.41 0.92
N VAL A 218 23.51 -15.29 0.25
CA VAL A 218 23.40 -15.22 -1.21
C VAL A 218 24.70 -15.69 -1.87
N LEU A 219 25.86 -15.19 -1.43
CA LEU A 219 27.17 -15.61 -1.94
C LEU A 219 27.50 -17.07 -1.62
N ALA A 220 27.14 -17.56 -0.43
CA ALA A 220 27.35 -18.96 -0.07
C ALA A 220 26.55 -19.89 -1.00
N ILE A 221 25.30 -19.56 -1.28
CA ILE A 221 24.44 -20.32 -2.19
C ILE A 221 24.98 -20.28 -3.62
N THR A 222 25.38 -19.11 -4.13
CA THR A 222 25.92 -18.99 -5.49
C THR A 222 27.18 -19.81 -5.65
N ILE A 223 28.12 -19.71 -4.72
CA ILE A 223 29.37 -20.50 -4.72
C ILE A 223 29.06 -22.00 -4.63
N ALA A 224 28.16 -22.41 -3.73
CA ALA A 224 27.80 -23.81 -3.55
C ALA A 224 27.18 -24.40 -4.83
N LYS A 225 26.25 -23.70 -5.48
CA LYS A 225 25.57 -24.21 -6.68
C LYS A 225 26.50 -24.25 -7.89
N VAL A 226 27.25 -23.17 -8.13
CA VAL A 226 28.14 -23.07 -9.29
C VAL A 226 29.33 -24.03 -9.17
N ARG A 227 30.00 -24.07 -8.01
CA ARG A 227 31.22 -24.87 -7.86
C ARG A 227 30.97 -26.35 -7.65
N PHE A 228 29.85 -26.74 -7.01
CA PHE A 228 29.48 -28.16 -6.87
C PHE A 228 29.05 -28.78 -8.20
N GLN A 229 28.48 -27.98 -9.10
CA GLN A 229 28.10 -28.44 -10.44
C GLN A 229 29.34 -28.74 -11.30
N ILE A 230 30.38 -27.90 -11.21
CA ILE A 230 31.66 -28.12 -11.93
C ILE A 230 32.36 -29.40 -11.47
N SER A 231 32.35 -29.73 -10.17
CA SER A 231 33.00 -30.96 -9.68
C SER A 231 32.27 -32.22 -10.15
N ASN A 232 30.94 -32.22 -10.21
CA ASN A 232 30.17 -33.40 -10.62
C ASN A 232 30.21 -33.65 -12.14
N GLU A 233 30.27 -32.59 -12.97
CA GLU A 233 30.46 -32.76 -14.41
C GLU A 233 31.82 -33.40 -14.73
N SER A 234 32.89 -33.07 -14.00
CA SER A 234 34.19 -33.72 -14.20
C SER A 234 34.17 -35.23 -13.89
N VAL A 235 33.39 -35.66 -12.88
CA VAL A 235 33.30 -37.08 -12.48
C VAL A 235 32.40 -37.88 -13.44
N GLN A 236 31.38 -37.25 -14.03
CA GLN A 236 30.51 -37.93 -15.01
C GLN A 236 31.17 -38.09 -16.38
N THR A 237 32.07 -37.18 -16.79
CA THR A 237 32.80 -37.33 -18.06
C THR A 237 33.84 -38.46 -18.03
N GLU A 238 34.44 -38.76 -16.88
CA GLU A 238 35.40 -39.87 -16.76
C GLU A 238 34.74 -41.25 -16.96
N ASN A 239 33.46 -41.39 -16.59
CA ASN A 239 32.72 -42.65 -16.78
C ASN A 239 32.09 -42.79 -18.18
N LEU A 240 31.75 -41.69 -18.86
CA LEU A 240 31.30 -41.74 -20.27
C LEU A 240 32.45 -41.90 -21.26
N ASP A 241 33.65 -41.38 -20.95
CA ASP A 241 34.82 -41.53 -21.82
C ASP A 241 35.32 -42.99 -21.92
N ASN A 242 34.99 -43.84 -20.93
CA ASN A 242 35.25 -45.28 -20.99
C ASN A 242 34.26 -46.06 -21.89
N ILE A 243 33.11 -45.47 -22.25
CA ILE A 243 32.09 -46.10 -23.11
C ILE A 243 32.20 -45.60 -24.57
N ILE A 244 32.79 -44.43 -24.81
CA ILE A 244 32.86 -43.79 -26.14
C ILE A 244 34.26 -43.97 -26.80
N SER A 245 34.95 -45.07 -26.51
CA SER A 245 36.22 -45.44 -27.14
C SER A 245 36.06 -46.17 -28.49
N PHE A 246 34.95 -45.94 -29.20
CA PHE A 246 34.70 -46.41 -30.57
C PHE A 246 34.37 -45.24 -31.51
N ASN A 247 35.29 -44.30 -31.68
CA ASN A 247 35.51 -43.58 -32.94
C ASN A 247 36.70 -42.64 -32.81
N GLN A 248 37.86 -43.13 -33.22
CA GLN A 248 39.02 -42.30 -33.49
C GLN A 248 38.75 -41.51 -34.77
N ASN A 249 38.56 -40.19 -34.64
CA ASN A 249 38.94 -39.14 -35.59
C ASN A 249 38.00 -37.92 -35.51
N LYS A 250 38.31 -37.01 -34.59
CA LYS A 250 38.25 -35.55 -34.78
C LYS A 250 38.77 -34.87 -33.52
N TYR A 251 39.74 -33.99 -33.73
CA TYR A 251 40.44 -33.17 -32.75
C TYR A 251 39.55 -32.69 -31.58
N LYS A 252 39.56 -33.42 -30.46
CA LYS A 252 39.10 -32.89 -29.17
C LYS A 252 40.23 -32.03 -28.62
N LYS A 253 40.16 -30.72 -28.84
CA LYS A 253 40.91 -29.75 -28.04
C LYS A 253 40.44 -29.96 -26.60
N LYS A 254 41.23 -30.70 -25.81
CA LYS A 254 41.01 -30.91 -24.37
C LYS A 254 40.94 -29.52 -23.73
N ARG A 255 39.72 -29.00 -23.49
CA ARG A 255 39.55 -27.80 -22.66
C ARG A 255 39.90 -28.25 -21.25
N VAL A 256 41.15 -28.02 -20.86
CA VAL A 256 41.54 -28.04 -19.46
C VAL A 256 40.59 -27.07 -18.76
N ILE A 257 39.66 -27.59 -17.98
CA ILE A 257 38.78 -26.77 -17.14
C ILE A 257 39.70 -26.15 -16.10
N LYS A 258 40.22 -24.96 -16.41
CA LYS A 258 40.93 -24.15 -15.43
C LYS A 258 39.91 -23.90 -14.32
N LYS A 259 40.25 -24.30 -13.09
CA LYS A 259 39.56 -23.85 -11.88
C LYS A 259 39.68 -22.33 -11.87
N TYR A 260 38.70 -21.62 -12.41
CA TYR A 260 38.69 -20.17 -12.32
C TYR A 260 38.29 -19.82 -10.88
N PRO A 261 39.15 -19.14 -10.11
CA PRO A 261 38.83 -18.77 -8.73
C PRO A 261 37.79 -17.63 -8.65
N SER A 262 37.46 -17.00 -9.77
CA SER A 262 36.58 -15.85 -9.89
C SER A 262 35.13 -16.26 -10.19
N LEU A 263 34.18 -15.61 -9.54
CA LEU A 263 32.75 -15.72 -9.85
C LEU A 263 32.41 -14.80 -11.04
N THR A 264 31.67 -15.30 -12.01
CA THR A 264 31.18 -14.51 -13.16
C THR A 264 29.71 -14.12 -13.01
N VAL A 265 29.27 -13.09 -13.75
CA VAL A 265 27.87 -12.62 -13.74
C VAL A 265 26.91 -13.69 -14.28
N GLU A 266 27.34 -14.49 -15.26
CA GLU A 266 26.56 -15.61 -15.81
C GLU A 266 26.31 -16.69 -14.76
N GLU A 267 27.34 -17.05 -13.99
CA GLU A 267 27.25 -18.00 -12.88
C GLU A 267 26.31 -17.51 -11.77
N LEU A 268 26.33 -16.21 -11.48
CA LEU A 268 25.41 -15.59 -10.53
C LEU A 268 23.96 -15.62 -11.04
N GLY A 269 23.75 -15.35 -12.33
CA GLY A 269 22.44 -15.50 -12.98
C GLY A 269 21.89 -16.93 -12.94
N LEU A 270 22.75 -17.92 -13.21
CA LEU A 270 22.38 -19.35 -13.11
C LEU A 270 22.05 -19.75 -11.67
N ALA A 271 22.84 -19.29 -10.70
CA ALA A 271 22.58 -19.58 -9.29
C ALA A 271 21.22 -19.05 -8.83
N PHE A 272 20.81 -17.86 -9.28
CA PHE A 272 19.50 -17.29 -8.96
C PHE A 272 18.35 -18.00 -9.67
N GLN A 273 18.59 -18.55 -10.86
CA GLN A 273 17.62 -19.41 -11.53
C GLN A 273 17.45 -20.76 -10.81
N LEU A 274 18.53 -21.34 -10.28
CA LEU A 274 18.50 -22.61 -9.55
C LEU A 274 17.97 -22.46 -8.12
N ALA A 275 18.20 -21.31 -7.49
CA ALA A 275 17.79 -21.02 -6.13
C ALA A 275 17.12 -19.64 -6.04
N PRO A 276 15.91 -19.47 -6.60
CA PRO A 276 15.20 -18.19 -6.60
C PRO A 276 14.84 -17.71 -5.18
N PHE A 277 14.67 -18.64 -4.24
CA PHE A 277 14.42 -18.37 -2.82
C PHE A 277 15.63 -17.74 -2.10
N SER A 278 16.82 -17.71 -2.73
CA SER A 278 17.98 -17.01 -2.17
C SER A 278 17.78 -15.49 -2.18
N LEU A 279 16.93 -14.99 -3.08
CA LEU A 279 16.50 -13.60 -3.13
C LEU A 279 15.20 -13.44 -2.33
N VAL A 280 15.13 -12.41 -1.50
CA VAL A 280 13.91 -12.10 -0.72
C VAL A 280 12.77 -11.63 -1.64
N GLU A 281 13.09 -10.99 -2.76
CA GLU A 281 12.13 -10.46 -3.74
C GLU A 281 12.55 -10.77 -5.19
N ALA A 282 11.59 -11.13 -6.06
CA ALA A 282 11.88 -11.88 -7.29
C ALA A 282 11.34 -11.29 -8.62
N PRO A 283 11.30 -9.96 -8.82
CA PRO A 283 11.62 -9.53 -10.20
C PRO A 283 12.78 -8.54 -10.44
N PRO A 284 12.89 -7.36 -9.78
CA PRO A 284 13.78 -6.30 -10.27
C PRO A 284 15.27 -6.66 -10.38
N PRO A 285 15.88 -7.40 -9.44
CA PRO A 285 17.30 -7.74 -9.52
C PRO A 285 17.59 -8.75 -10.63
N ILE A 286 16.72 -9.76 -10.81
CA ILE A 286 16.90 -10.83 -11.80
C ILE A 286 16.78 -10.28 -13.23
N THR A 287 15.75 -9.48 -13.48
CA THR A 287 15.54 -8.88 -14.81
C THR A 287 16.67 -7.93 -15.18
N ARG A 288 17.21 -7.19 -14.21
CA ARG A 288 18.39 -6.34 -14.42
C ARG A 288 19.64 -7.16 -14.75
N ILE A 289 19.89 -8.27 -14.05
CA ILE A 289 21.04 -9.14 -14.33
C ILE A 289 20.98 -9.65 -15.78
N TRP A 290 19.83 -10.14 -16.22
CA TRP A 290 19.65 -10.59 -17.61
C TRP A 290 19.78 -9.47 -18.64
N ALA A 291 19.42 -8.23 -18.29
CA ALA A 291 19.66 -7.08 -19.16
C ALA A 291 21.15 -6.71 -19.25
N THR A 292 21.93 -6.98 -18.19
CA THR A 292 23.37 -6.67 -18.13
C THR A 292 24.28 -7.77 -18.69
N THR A 293 23.78 -9.00 -18.85
CA THR A 293 24.55 -10.08 -19.49
C THR A 293 24.67 -9.80 -20.99
N LEU A 294 25.75 -9.10 -21.35
CA LEU A 294 26.12 -8.85 -22.73
C LEU A 294 26.73 -10.13 -23.31
N THR A 295 26.25 -10.57 -24.47
CA THR A 295 26.97 -11.61 -25.20
C THR A 295 28.29 -11.03 -25.70
N ASN A 296 29.38 -11.79 -25.59
CA ASN A 296 30.74 -11.39 -26.02
C ASN A 296 30.85 -11.03 -27.52
N ASN A 297 29.76 -11.17 -28.27
CA ASN A 297 29.65 -11.06 -29.71
C ASN A 297 28.88 -9.80 -30.15
N ARG A 298 29.12 -8.63 -29.54
CA ARG A 298 28.66 -7.36 -30.12
C ARG A 298 29.21 -7.21 -31.55
N THR A 299 30.49 -7.49 -31.74
CA THR A 299 31.15 -7.47 -33.06
C THR A 299 30.61 -8.52 -34.03
N TYR A 300 30.22 -9.72 -33.58
CA TYR A 300 29.74 -10.76 -34.50
C TYR A 300 28.30 -10.54 -34.97
N GLN A 301 27.45 -9.93 -34.13
CA GLN A 301 26.09 -9.54 -34.52
C GLN A 301 26.13 -8.35 -35.47
N ASP A 302 26.93 -7.32 -35.16
CA ASP A 302 27.09 -6.13 -36.01
C ASP A 302 27.74 -6.47 -37.36
N ASN A 303 28.83 -7.26 -37.38
CA ASN A 303 29.48 -7.68 -38.63
C ASN A 303 28.57 -8.55 -39.51
N LYS A 304 27.73 -9.40 -38.91
CA LYS A 304 26.79 -10.24 -39.67
C LYS A 304 25.63 -9.43 -40.23
N VAL A 305 25.16 -8.42 -39.49
CA VAL A 305 24.18 -7.45 -39.98
C VAL A 305 24.80 -6.63 -41.12
N GLU A 306 26.01 -6.09 -40.97
CA GLU A 306 26.74 -5.38 -42.03
C GLU A 306 26.97 -6.26 -43.27
N GLU A 307 27.44 -7.50 -43.12
CA GLU A 307 27.63 -8.43 -44.23
C GLU A 307 26.31 -8.74 -44.97
N THR A 308 25.20 -8.89 -44.23
CA THR A 308 23.89 -9.10 -44.84
C THR A 308 23.37 -7.87 -45.57
N ILE A 309 23.58 -6.67 -45.00
CA ILE A 309 23.23 -5.39 -45.62
C ILE A 309 24.06 -5.19 -46.89
N LEU A 310 25.37 -5.43 -46.85
CA LEU A 310 26.26 -5.36 -48.02
C LEU A 310 25.88 -6.37 -49.11
N SER A 311 25.45 -7.57 -48.73
CA SER A 311 24.90 -8.58 -49.63
C SER A 311 23.61 -8.10 -50.33
N ILE A 312 22.72 -7.45 -49.58
CA ILE A 312 21.44 -6.91 -50.10
C ILE A 312 21.70 -5.70 -51.01
N MET A 313 22.65 -4.83 -50.65
CA MET A 313 23.08 -3.69 -51.46
C MET A 313 23.72 -4.12 -52.79
N LYS A 314 24.54 -5.18 -52.78
CA LYS A 314 25.10 -5.76 -54.01
C LYS A 314 24.02 -6.30 -54.95
N LYS A 315 22.91 -6.79 -54.42
CA LYS A 315 21.79 -7.33 -55.22
C LYS A 315 20.85 -6.23 -55.75
N ASN A 316 20.75 -5.07 -55.07
CA ASN A 316 19.85 -4.00 -55.47
C ASN A 316 20.51 -2.61 -55.33
N PRO A 317 20.95 -1.97 -56.43
CA PRO A 317 21.68 -0.70 -56.38
C PRO A 317 20.82 0.46 -55.84
N LYS A 318 19.49 0.44 -56.02
CA LYS A 318 18.58 1.43 -55.45
C LYS A 318 18.52 1.41 -53.90
N CYS A 319 18.81 0.26 -53.28
CA CYS A 319 18.87 0.16 -51.82
C CYS A 319 20.14 0.79 -51.26
N LYS A 320 21.23 0.81 -52.05
CA LYS A 320 22.49 1.45 -51.69
C LYS A 320 22.32 2.96 -51.58
N GLU A 321 21.73 3.61 -52.59
CA GLU A 321 21.48 5.06 -52.57
C GLU A 321 20.60 5.48 -51.39
N ARG A 322 19.56 4.70 -51.07
CA ARG A 322 18.67 5.00 -49.92
C ARG A 322 19.37 4.86 -48.57
N TYR A 323 20.28 3.90 -48.44
CA TYR A 323 21.04 3.72 -47.21
C TYR A 323 22.11 4.79 -47.04
N GLU A 324 22.79 5.20 -48.12
CA GLU A 324 23.73 6.33 -48.09
C GLU A 324 23.02 7.63 -47.68
N LEU A 325 21.81 7.88 -48.20
CA LEU A 325 20.98 9.00 -47.76
C LEU A 325 20.56 8.91 -46.28
N ALA A 326 20.26 7.71 -45.79
CA ALA A 326 19.91 7.49 -44.38
C ALA A 326 21.09 7.77 -43.44
N LEU A 327 22.31 7.35 -43.82
CA LEU A 327 23.54 7.65 -43.06
C LEU A 327 23.82 9.15 -42.98
N ILE A 328 23.66 9.87 -44.09
CA ILE A 328 23.81 11.33 -44.12
C ILE A 328 22.75 12.01 -43.23
N LEU A 329 21.53 11.50 -43.22
CA LEU A 329 20.45 11.99 -42.35
C LEU A 329 20.74 11.74 -40.86
N ASP A 330 21.27 10.57 -40.51
CA ASP A 330 21.65 10.26 -39.13
C ASP A 330 22.83 11.13 -38.66
N GLU A 331 23.82 11.39 -39.51
CA GLU A 331 24.93 12.32 -39.20
C GLU A 331 24.44 13.77 -39.01
N LEU A 332 23.44 14.19 -39.77
CA LEU A 332 22.83 15.52 -39.62
C LEU A 332 21.99 15.61 -38.33
N LEU A 333 21.29 14.54 -37.95
CA LEU A 333 20.48 14.50 -36.74
C LEU A 333 21.31 14.32 -35.46
N ALA A 334 22.48 13.69 -35.54
CA ALA A 334 23.38 13.52 -34.39
C ALA A 334 24.20 14.78 -34.05
N ASN A 335 24.31 15.75 -34.99
CA ASN A 335 25.01 17.02 -34.82
C ASN A 335 24.08 18.20 -34.42
N VAL A 336 22.82 17.91 -34.07
CA VAL A 336 21.85 18.84 -33.45
C VAL A 336 21.59 18.37 -32.03
#